data_AF-A0A520YFZ2-F1
#
_entry.id   AF-A0A520YFZ2-F1
#
_cell.length_a   1.000
_cell.length_b   1.000
_cell.length_c   1.000
_cell.angle_alpha   90.00
_cell.angle_beta   90.00
_cell.angle_gamma   90.00
#
_symmetry.space_group_name_H-M   'P 1'
#
loop_
_entity.id
_entity.type
_entity.pdbx_description
1 polymer ?
#
loop_
_entity_poly.entity_id
_entity_poly.type
_entity_poly.pdbx_seq_one_letter_code
_entity_poly.pdbx_strand_id
1 'polypeptide(L)'
;MGKLVAFVCLFGGVAVCAASLGLLPEDYVIFEAPRAVVFSAGVVSVLFGTLLLARDHRASDAVATILLLSLAAFTGWLTFYAPDGTVEAYLPFIPSEVNDALARLLFGLGAAATFGMAVWAVRRLFR
;
A
#
# COMPACT_ATOMS: atom_id res chain seq x y z
N MET A 1 6.46 -12.28 18.88
CA MET A 1 6.97 -11.37 17.82
C MET A 1 5.87 -10.77 16.94
N GLY A 2 4.93 -11.54 16.37
CA GLY A 2 3.91 -10.99 15.45
C GLY A 2 3.01 -9.87 15.99
N LYS A 3 2.63 -9.91 17.27
CA LYS A 3 1.78 -8.88 17.90
C LYS A 3 2.47 -7.51 17.98
N LEU A 4 3.78 -7.48 18.20
CA LEU A 4 4.53 -6.22 18.30
C LEU A 4 4.63 -5.53 16.93
N VAL A 5 4.90 -6.31 15.88
CA VAL A 5 4.86 -5.83 14.48
C VAL A 5 3.45 -5.31 14.14
N ALA A 6 2.41 -6.03 14.55
CA ALA A 6 1.04 -5.61 14.31
C ALA A 6 0.72 -4.26 14.98
N PHE A 7 1.11 -4.06 16.24
CA PHE A 7 0.93 -2.78 16.92
C PHE A 7 1.75 -1.65 16.28
N VAL A 8 2.98 -1.91 15.86
CA VAL A 8 3.80 -0.92 15.14
C VAL A 8 3.13 -0.51 13.84
N CYS A 9 2.64 -1.45 13.04
CA CYS A 9 1.93 -1.16 11.78
C CYS A 9 0.61 -0.41 12.04
N LEU A 10 -0.11 -0.76 13.10
CA LEU A 10 -1.41 -0.17 13.42
C LEU A 10 -1.25 1.26 13.97
N PHE A 11 -0.44 1.46 15.01
CA PHE A 11 -0.20 2.78 15.58
C PHE A 11 0.61 3.68 14.65
N GLY A 12 1.64 3.14 13.97
CA GLY A 12 2.41 3.87 12.97
C GLY A 12 1.54 4.28 11.79
N GLY A 13 0.70 3.38 11.26
CA GLY A 13 -0.24 3.68 10.19
C GLY A 13 -1.27 4.74 10.58
N VAL A 14 -1.84 4.68 11.79
CA VAL A 14 -2.74 5.71 12.31
C VAL A 14 -2.04 7.07 12.43
N ALA A 15 -0.81 7.10 12.93
CA ALA A 15 -0.02 8.33 13.03
C ALA A 15 0.25 8.94 11.65
N VAL A 16 0.59 8.12 10.65
CA VAL A 16 0.80 8.55 9.26
C VAL A 16 -0.50 9.09 8.64
N CYS A 17 -1.64 8.42 8.86
CA CYS A 17 -2.94 8.93 8.44
C CYS A 17 -3.27 10.28 9.09
N ALA A 18 -3.07 10.40 10.41
CA ALA A 18 -3.31 11.64 11.14
C ALA A 18 -2.42 12.79 10.64
N ALA A 19 -1.15 12.48 10.33
CA ALA A 19 -0.20 13.45 9.79
C ALA A 19 -0.62 13.92 8.40
N SER A 20 -1.07 13.02 7.53
CA SER A 20 -1.54 13.39 6.18
C SER A 20 -2.84 14.21 6.17
N LEU A 21 -3.68 14.07 7.21
CA LEU A 21 -4.89 14.88 7.41
C LEU A 21 -4.60 16.27 7.99
N GLY A 22 -3.34 16.59 8.30
CA GLY A 22 -2.96 17.88 8.89
C GLY A 22 -3.34 18.01 10.37
N LEU A 23 -3.57 16.90 11.08
CA LEU A 23 -3.83 16.92 12.52
C LEU A 23 -2.56 17.11 13.35
N LEU A 24 -1.38 17.01 12.72
CA LEU A 24 -0.07 17.23 13.33
C LEU A 24 0.51 18.57 12.85
N PRO A 25 1.24 19.31 13.71
CA PRO A 25 1.80 20.62 13.36
C PRO A 25 2.69 20.51 12.12
N GLU A 26 2.38 21.32 11.09
CA GLU A 26 3.09 21.31 9.80
C GLU A 26 4.58 21.69 9.93
N ASP A 27 4.96 22.37 11.02
CA ASP A 27 6.35 22.79 11.30
C ASP A 27 7.32 21.62 11.55
N TYR A 28 6.80 20.43 11.88
CA TYR A 28 7.64 19.26 12.21
C TYR A 28 7.62 18.15 11.16
N VAL A 29 6.72 18.20 10.17
CA VAL A 29 6.52 17.08 9.23
C VAL A 29 6.59 17.56 7.79
N ILE A 30 7.81 17.56 7.24
CA ILE A 30 8.05 17.83 5.83
C ILE A 30 7.72 16.56 5.05
N PHE A 31 6.63 16.59 4.29
CA PHE A 31 6.30 15.52 3.37
C PHE A 31 6.85 15.82 1.97
N GLU A 32 7.82 15.03 1.52
CA GLU A 32 8.29 15.06 0.13
C GLU A 32 7.25 14.48 -0.84
N ALA A 33 6.36 13.61 -0.35
CA ALA A 33 5.32 12.94 -1.13
C ALA A 33 3.94 13.62 -1.02
N PRO A 34 3.07 13.52 -2.05
CA PRO A 34 1.70 14.04 -2.00
C PRO A 34 0.90 13.48 -0.81
N ARG A 35 0.13 14.32 -0.11
CA ARG A 35 -0.65 13.94 1.09
C ARG A 35 -1.56 12.73 0.86
N ALA A 36 -2.16 12.60 -0.32
CA ALA A 36 -3.02 11.47 -0.68
C ALA A 36 -2.24 10.13 -0.71
N VAL A 37 -1.00 10.15 -1.20
CA VAL A 37 -0.12 8.96 -1.23
C VAL A 37 0.26 8.56 0.19
N VAL A 38 0.65 9.53 1.02
CA VAL A 38 0.99 9.32 2.44
C VAL A 38 -0.21 8.73 3.20
N PHE A 39 -1.41 9.29 3.01
CA PHE A 39 -2.64 8.77 3.62
C PHE A 39 -2.88 7.31 3.22
N SER A 40 -2.75 6.99 1.93
CA SER A 40 -2.96 5.62 1.43
C SER A 40 -1.95 4.62 2.03
N ALA A 41 -0.69 5.01 2.19
CA ALA A 41 0.34 4.19 2.84
C ALA A 41 0.02 3.94 4.32
N GLY A 42 -0.52 4.95 5.02
CA GLY A 42 -1.02 4.80 6.38
C GLY A 42 -2.18 3.80 6.46
N VAL A 43 -3.15 3.90 5.56
CA VAL A 43 -4.31 2.98 5.49
C VAL A 43 -3.84 1.53 5.25
N VAL A 44 -2.93 1.31 4.30
CA VAL A 44 -2.37 -0.03 4.04
C VAL A 44 -1.67 -0.58 5.28
N SER A 45 -0.91 0.24 6.00
CA SER A 45 -0.22 -0.15 7.24
C SER A 45 -1.21 -0.55 8.35
N VAL A 46 -2.31 0.20 8.51
CA VAL A 46 -3.38 -0.14 9.46
C VAL A 46 -4.07 -1.45 9.08
N LEU A 47 -4.39 -1.64 7.79
CA LEU A 47 -4.98 -2.88 7.29
C LEU A 47 -4.05 -4.08 7.51
N PHE A 48 -2.75 -3.90 7.34
CA PHE A 48 -1.76 -4.94 7.59
C PHE A 48 -1.65 -5.29 9.09
N GLY A 49 -1.63 -4.27 9.96
CA GLY A 49 -1.64 -4.46 11.41
C GLY A 49 -2.90 -5.18 11.91
N THR A 50 -4.07 -4.80 11.39
CA THR A 50 -5.35 -5.44 11.72
C THR A 50 -5.42 -6.88 11.22
N LEU A 51 -4.90 -7.17 10.02
CA LEU A 51 -4.77 -8.53 9.51
C LEU A 51 -3.92 -9.42 10.44
N LEU A 52 -2.77 -8.91 10.88
CA LEU A 52 -1.86 -9.66 11.76
C LEU A 52 -2.50 -9.96 13.13
N LEU A 53 -3.37 -9.06 13.63
CA LEU A 53 -4.12 -9.27 14.87
C LEU A 53 -5.33 -10.20 14.68
N ALA A 54 -5.99 -10.12 13.52
CA ALA A 54 -7.19 -10.88 13.21
C ALA A 54 -6.93 -12.27 12.61
N ARG A 55 -5.67 -12.75 12.59
CA ARG A 55 -5.23 -13.97 11.89
C ARG A 55 -6.06 -15.22 12.19
N ASP A 56 -6.58 -15.34 13.42
CA ASP A 56 -7.37 -16.50 13.86
C ASP A 56 -8.89 -16.25 13.82
N HIS A 57 -9.32 -15.07 13.39
CA HIS A 57 -10.73 -14.68 13.36
C HIS A 57 -11.31 -14.82 11.95
N ARG A 58 -12.61 -15.14 11.84
CA ARG A 58 -13.34 -15.23 10.54
C ARG A 58 -13.30 -13.93 9.70
N ALA A 59 -12.90 -12.82 10.32
CA ALA A 59 -12.76 -11.53 9.66
C ALA A 59 -11.40 -11.38 8.94
N SER A 60 -10.45 -12.28 9.16
CA SER A 60 -9.11 -12.25 8.51
C SER A 60 -9.22 -12.18 7.01
N ASP A 61 -10.11 -12.99 6.42
CA ASP A 61 -10.22 -13.12 4.97
C ASP A 61 -10.87 -11.86 4.35
N ALA A 62 -11.79 -11.22 5.07
CA ALA A 62 -12.36 -9.94 4.66
C ALA A 62 -11.30 -8.82 4.71
N VAL A 63 -10.52 -8.74 5.80
CA VAL A 63 -9.44 -7.76 5.95
C VAL A 63 -8.33 -8.00 4.92
N ALA A 64 -7.97 -9.26 4.65
CA ALA A 64 -7.01 -9.64 3.61
C ALA A 64 -7.47 -9.17 2.23
N THR A 65 -8.75 -9.37 1.92
CA THR A 65 -9.34 -8.96 0.65
C THR A 65 -9.29 -7.44 0.49
N ILE A 66 -9.67 -6.69 1.52
CA ILE A 66 -9.63 -5.22 1.49
C ILE A 66 -8.18 -4.75 1.32
N LEU A 67 -7.23 -5.35 2.02
CA LEU A 67 -5.81 -5.05 1.88
C LEU A 67 -5.31 -5.32 0.45
N LEU A 68 -5.62 -6.49 -0.12
CA LEU A 68 -5.22 -6.84 -1.49
C LEU A 68 -5.84 -5.90 -2.53
N LEU A 69 -7.11 -5.52 -2.37
CA LEU A 69 -7.76 -4.55 -3.25
C LEU A 69 -7.15 -3.15 -3.12
N SER A 70 -6.82 -2.72 -1.90
CA SER A 70 -6.17 -1.43 -1.68
C SER A 70 -4.78 -1.37 -2.32
N LEU A 71 -4.01 -2.46 -2.21
CA LEU A 71 -2.71 -2.60 -2.88
C LEU A 71 -2.88 -2.60 -4.40
N ALA A 72 -3.84 -3.35 -4.94
CA ALA A 72 -4.10 -3.40 -6.38
C ALA A 72 -4.50 -2.02 -6.94
N ALA A 73 -5.32 -1.27 -6.21
CA ALA A 73 -5.70 0.09 -6.60
C ALA A 73 -4.49 1.04 -6.58
N PHE A 74 -3.65 0.95 -5.55
CA PHE A 74 -2.46 1.79 -5.41
C PHE A 74 -1.41 1.50 -6.48
N THR A 75 -1.05 0.22 -6.66
CA THR A 75 -0.07 -0.18 -7.67
C THR A 75 -0.61 0.01 -9.08
N GLY A 76 -1.90 -0.21 -9.30
CA GLY A 76 -2.57 0.13 -10.56
C GLY A 76 -2.52 1.63 -10.87
N TRP A 77 -2.75 2.48 -9.87
CA TRP A 77 -2.59 3.93 -10.04
C TRP A 77 -1.14 4.30 -10.39
N LEU A 78 -0.16 3.71 -9.70
CA LEU A 78 1.26 3.92 -10.02
C LEU A 78 1.61 3.52 -11.45
N THR A 79 1.05 2.42 -11.96
CA THR A 79 1.32 1.95 -13.32
C THR A 79 0.73 2.85 -14.39
N PHE A 80 -0.51 3.32 -14.23
CA PHE A 80 -1.25 4.00 -15.30
C PHE A 80 -1.27 5.52 -15.19
N TYR A 81 -1.13 6.08 -13.99
CA TYR A 81 -1.41 7.49 -13.73
C TYR A 81 -0.26 8.24 -13.03
N ALA A 82 0.80 7.55 -12.58
CA ALA A 82 1.93 8.24 -12.00
C ALA A 82 2.64 9.13 -13.04
N PRO A 83 3.02 10.37 -12.67
CA PRO A 83 3.91 11.20 -13.47
C PRO A 83 5.27 10.56 -13.70
N ASP A 84 5.91 10.86 -14.82
CA ASP A 84 7.26 10.41 -15.14
C ASP A 84 8.25 10.90 -14.06
N GLY A 85 9.12 9.99 -13.61
CA GLY A 85 10.07 10.27 -12.52
C GLY A 85 9.51 10.11 -11.10
N THR A 86 8.26 9.64 -10.94
CA THR A 86 7.72 9.29 -9.61
C THR A 86 8.38 8.06 -9.02
N VAL A 87 8.84 7.11 -9.85
CA VAL A 87 9.56 5.93 -9.40
C VAL A 87 11.07 6.18 -9.47
N GLU A 88 11.76 6.03 -8.34
CA GLU A 88 13.22 6.12 -8.31
C GLU A 88 13.86 5.06 -9.20
N ALA A 89 14.75 5.53 -10.08
CA ALA A 89 15.56 4.69 -10.93
C ALA A 89 16.70 4.04 -10.12
N TYR A 90 16.53 2.79 -9.68
CA TYR A 90 17.55 2.08 -8.89
C TYR A 90 18.76 1.57 -9.69
N LEU A 91 18.73 1.66 -11.02
CA LEU A 91 19.74 1.11 -11.91
C LEU A 91 20.43 2.25 -12.68
N PRO A 92 21.63 2.69 -12.25
CA PRO A 92 22.32 3.84 -12.86
C PRO A 92 22.86 3.58 -14.27
N PHE A 93 22.86 2.32 -14.71
CA PHE A 93 23.39 1.89 -16.01
C PHE A 93 22.33 1.86 -17.12
N ILE A 94 21.06 2.07 -16.77
CA ILE A 94 19.92 1.99 -17.70
C ILE A 94 19.37 3.40 -17.91
N PRO A 95 18.99 3.80 -19.15
CA PRO A 95 18.31 5.07 -19.39
C PRO A 95 17.08 5.23 -18.49
N SER A 96 16.85 6.43 -17.97
CA SER A 96 15.76 6.73 -17.03
C SER A 96 14.38 6.32 -17.57
N GLU A 97 14.15 6.52 -18.86
CA GLU A 97 12.91 6.13 -19.55
C GLU A 97 12.64 4.61 -19.48
N VAL A 98 13.70 3.80 -19.66
CA VAL A 98 13.59 2.33 -19.61
C VAL A 98 13.39 1.86 -18.18
N ASN A 99 13.99 2.54 -17.20
CA ASN A 99 13.82 2.22 -15.79
C ASN A 99 12.38 2.52 -15.32
N ASP A 100 11.82 3.67 -15.72
CA ASP A 100 10.43 4.01 -15.40
C ASP A 100 9.43 3.04 -16.06
N ALA A 101 9.66 2.66 -17.32
CA ALA A 101 8.85 1.67 -18.00
C ALA A 101 8.89 0.29 -17.30
N LEU A 102 10.08 -0.17 -16.90
CA LEU A 102 10.26 -1.41 -16.13
C LEU A 102 9.56 -1.37 -14.78
N ALA A 103 9.71 -0.26 -14.05
CA ALA A 103 9.05 -0.04 -12.77
C ALA A 103 7.53 -0.12 -12.91
N ARG A 104 6.94 0.63 -13.85
CA ARG A 104 5.49 0.62 -14.10
C ARG A 104 4.98 -0.77 -14.46
N LEU A 105 5.73 -1.51 -15.25
CA LEU A 105 5.39 -2.89 -15.64
C LEU A 105 5.41 -3.82 -14.42
N LEU A 106 6.41 -3.73 -13.56
CA LEU A 106 6.48 -4.50 -12.31
C LEU A 106 5.32 -4.14 -11.37
N PHE A 107 5.01 -2.86 -11.18
CA PHE A 107 3.84 -2.44 -10.41
C PHE A 107 2.54 -2.95 -11.03
N GLY A 108 2.44 -2.99 -12.36
CA GLY A 108 1.25 -3.42 -13.08
C GLY A 108 1.01 -4.92 -12.94
N LEU A 109 2.08 -5.72 -13.05
CA LEU A 109 2.04 -7.16 -12.75
C LEU A 109 1.68 -7.41 -11.27
N GLY A 110 2.22 -6.61 -10.35
CA GLY A 110 1.85 -6.65 -8.94
C GLY A 110 0.38 -6.33 -8.69
N ALA A 111 -0.17 -5.33 -9.38
CA ALA A 111 -1.58 -4.97 -9.34
C ALA A 111 -2.48 -6.12 -9.83
N ALA A 112 -2.12 -6.74 -10.97
CA ALA A 112 -2.86 -7.87 -11.52
C ALA A 112 -2.83 -9.09 -10.58
N ALA A 113 -1.67 -9.40 -10.00
CA ALA A 113 -1.53 -10.52 -9.07
C ALA A 113 -2.33 -10.31 -7.78
N THR A 114 -2.25 -9.12 -7.18
CA THR A 114 -2.99 -8.77 -5.95
C THR A 114 -4.50 -8.75 -6.20
N PHE A 115 -4.95 -8.23 -7.35
CA PHE A 115 -6.35 -8.28 -7.75
C PHE A 115 -6.84 -9.73 -7.94
N GLY A 116 -6.07 -10.57 -8.64
CA GLY A 116 -6.39 -11.98 -8.82
C GLY A 116 -6.54 -12.74 -7.49
N MET A 117 -5.62 -12.47 -6.55
CA MET A 117 -5.68 -13.03 -5.19
C MET A 117 -6.89 -12.52 -4.41
N ALA A 118 -7.26 -11.23 -4.55
CA ALA A 118 -8.46 -10.68 -3.93
C ALA A 118 -9.74 -11.35 -4.46
N VAL A 119 -9.87 -11.51 -5.78
CA VAL A 119 -11.01 -12.21 -6.38
C VAL A 119 -11.11 -13.65 -5.90
N TRP A 120 -9.96 -14.34 -5.77
CA TRP A 120 -9.92 -15.69 -5.24
C TRP A 120 -10.34 -15.75 -3.76
N ALA A 121 -9.88 -14.81 -2.93
CA ALA A 121 -10.28 -14.69 -1.53
C ALA A 121 -11.78 -14.42 -1.36
N VAL A 122 -12.35 -13.52 -2.18
CA VAL A 122 -13.81 -13.27 -2.22
C VAL A 122 -14.58 -14.54 -2.57
N ARG A 123 -14.15 -15.27 -3.61
CA ARG A 123 -14.78 -16.53 -4.00
C ARG A 123 -14.76 -17.57 -2.88
N ARG A 124 -13.72 -17.59 -2.06
CA ARG A 124 -13.62 -18.48 -0.89
C ARG A 124 -14.57 -18.06 0.23
N LEU A 125 -14.82 -16.76 0.40
CA LEU A 125 -15.71 -16.23 1.43
C LEU A 125 -17.19 -16.59 1.22
N PHE A 126 -17.59 -16.76 -0.04
CA PHE A 126 -18.96 -17.09 -0.45
C PHE A 126 -19.20 -18.59 -0.70
N ARG A 127 -18.22 -19.45 -0.41
CA ARG A 127 -18.37 -20.92 -0.40
C ARG A 127 -18.47 -21.43 1.02
#